data_AF-A0A0Q7F8R8-F1
#
_entry.id   AF-A0A0Q7F8R8-F1
#
_cell.length_a   1.000
_cell.length_b   1.000
_cell.length_c   1.000
_cell.angle_alpha   90.00
_cell.angle_beta   90.00
_cell.angle_gamma   90.00
#
_symmetry.space_group_name_H-M   'P 1'
#
loop_
_entity.id
_entity.type
_entity.pdbx_description
1 polymer ?
#
loop_
_entity_poly.entity_id
_entity_poly.type
_entity_poly.pdbx_seq_one_letter_code
_entity_poly.pdbx_strand_id
1 'polypeptide(L)'
;MLKVHVPVLAAAAFLWSGSAEAARFYDVTLTGELVSELGYGPSDLNTGVDPNLATGNTVTLTARFNADRAFAQGGGFLAGLYGLPTGGDEFWRLDVGGLTWNSGHEMYDGFPIYVDDENFYADPSITFAGGKVTGVSGVMVPTWTDTVPVFRLSDFRIEPGEGLYGNTYGTQGFKGTWDYANSSATLTGVPEPTTWAIMIIGFGMTGAAIRSARRAARAAVRV
;
A
#
# COMPACT_ATOMS: atom_id res chain seq x y z
N MET A 1 18.13 53.11 -48.04
CA MET A 1 18.60 52.60 -46.73
C MET A 1 17.42 52.01 -45.99
N LEU A 2 17.30 50.69 -45.94
CA LEU A 2 16.20 49.97 -45.28
C LEU A 2 16.84 49.07 -44.22
N LYS A 3 16.65 49.39 -42.94
CA LYS A 3 17.12 48.56 -41.82
C LYS A 3 15.96 47.67 -41.35
N VAL A 4 15.99 46.40 -41.73
CA VAL A 4 15.14 45.34 -41.17
C VAL A 4 15.62 45.06 -39.75
N HIS A 5 14.74 45.21 -38.75
CA HIS A 5 14.99 44.70 -37.39
C HIS A 5 14.16 43.42 -37.22
N VAL A 6 14.87 42.31 -37.03
CA VAL A 6 14.33 40.99 -36.68
C VAL A 6 13.97 41.03 -35.18
N PRO A 7 12.77 40.59 -34.76
CA PRO A 7 12.49 40.42 -33.34
C PRO A 7 13.14 39.13 -32.85
N VAL A 8 14.11 39.24 -31.94
CA VAL A 8 14.66 38.10 -31.19
C VAL A 8 13.65 37.74 -30.10
N LEU A 9 12.92 36.64 -30.29
CA LEU A 9 12.26 35.93 -29.19
C LEU A 9 13.33 35.19 -28.39
N ALA A 10 13.63 35.66 -27.19
CA ALA A 10 14.38 34.89 -26.20
C ALA A 10 13.42 34.49 -25.07
N ALA A 11 12.80 33.32 -25.21
CA ALA A 11 12.10 32.65 -24.12
C ALA A 11 13.15 31.94 -23.26
N ALA A 12 13.64 32.61 -22.21
CA ALA A 12 14.44 31.96 -21.19
C ALA A 12 13.50 31.36 -20.13
N ALA A 13 13.02 30.15 -20.37
CA ALA A 13 12.40 29.34 -19.32
C ALA A 13 13.54 28.77 -18.45
N PHE A 14 13.77 29.41 -17.31
CA PHE A 14 14.64 28.91 -16.26
C PHE A 14 13.99 27.65 -15.65
N LEU A 15 14.35 26.47 -16.16
CA LEU A 15 13.97 25.19 -15.57
C LEU A 15 14.84 24.96 -14.33
N TRP A 16 14.33 25.36 -13.16
CA TRP A 16 14.75 24.74 -11.90
C TRP A 16 14.16 23.33 -11.87
N SER A 17 14.83 22.38 -12.52
CA SER A 17 14.54 20.96 -12.30
C SER A 17 15.33 20.51 -11.07
N GLY A 18 14.76 20.72 -9.88
CA GLY A 18 15.04 19.77 -8.81
C GLY A 18 14.59 18.40 -9.32
N SER A 19 15.49 17.44 -9.43
CA SER A 19 15.12 16.06 -9.76
C SER A 19 14.17 15.58 -8.67
N ALA A 20 12.88 15.51 -8.97
CA ALA A 20 11.92 14.84 -8.10
C ALA A 20 12.29 13.36 -8.09
N GLU A 21 12.84 12.88 -6.99
CA GLU A 21 13.17 11.47 -6.80
C GLU A 21 11.91 10.62 -7.00
N ALA A 22 12.07 9.47 -7.65
CA ALA A 22 10.98 8.51 -7.82
C ALA A 22 10.38 8.17 -6.46
N ALA A 23 9.05 8.28 -6.32
CA ALA A 23 8.38 7.77 -5.14
C ALA A 23 8.59 6.25 -5.06
N ARG A 24 9.14 5.80 -3.94
CA ARG A 24 9.46 4.40 -3.67
C ARG A 24 8.55 3.88 -2.58
N PHE A 25 8.03 2.69 -2.78
CA PHE A 25 7.11 2.05 -1.85
C PHE A 25 7.58 0.65 -1.55
N TYR A 26 7.33 0.16 -0.34
CA TYR A 26 7.33 -1.26 -0.06
C TYR A 26 5.91 -1.77 -0.23
N ASP A 27 5.74 -2.75 -1.11
CA ASP A 27 4.54 -3.57 -1.19
C ASP A 27 4.75 -4.82 -0.34
N VAL A 28 3.90 -4.98 0.67
CA VAL A 28 3.98 -6.06 1.65
C VAL A 28 2.90 -7.08 1.37
N THR A 29 3.29 -8.35 1.45
CA THR A 29 2.37 -9.48 1.53
C THR A 29 2.85 -10.39 2.65
N LEU A 30 2.07 -10.49 3.71
CA LEU A 30 2.29 -11.40 4.82
C LEU A 30 1.25 -12.51 4.77
N THR A 31 1.72 -13.75 4.70
CA THR A 31 0.88 -14.94 4.63
C THR A 31 0.92 -15.70 5.94
N GLY A 32 -0.19 -16.30 6.32
CA GLY A 32 -0.27 -17.21 7.46
C GLY A 32 -1.44 -18.18 7.32
N GLU A 33 -1.68 -18.94 8.37
CA GLU A 33 -2.75 -19.94 8.42
C GLU A 33 -3.41 -19.93 9.79
N LEU A 34 -4.74 -20.09 9.83
CA LEU A 34 -5.47 -20.34 11.07
C LEU A 34 -5.21 -21.78 11.54
N VAL A 35 -4.72 -21.96 12.76
CA VAL A 35 -4.34 -23.28 13.30
C VAL A 35 -5.29 -23.81 14.35
N SER A 36 -5.99 -22.95 15.07
CA SER A 36 -6.98 -23.39 16.06
C SER A 36 -7.97 -22.28 16.40
N GLU A 37 -9.17 -22.68 16.82
CA GLU A 37 -10.08 -21.78 17.52
C GLU A 37 -9.52 -21.43 18.90
N LEU A 38 -9.85 -20.24 19.42
CA LEU A 38 -9.43 -19.81 20.76
C LEU A 38 -10.31 -20.42 21.87
N GLY A 39 -11.49 -20.94 21.52
CA GLY A 39 -12.38 -21.65 22.44
C GLY A 39 -13.07 -20.74 23.45
N TYR A 40 -13.31 -19.47 23.11
CA TYR A 40 -14.07 -18.57 23.97
C TYR A 40 -15.52 -19.05 24.12
N GLY A 41 -16.03 -19.00 25.35
CA GLY A 41 -17.44 -19.28 25.62
C GLY A 41 -18.38 -18.30 24.88
N PRO A 42 -19.64 -18.68 24.63
CA PRO A 42 -20.61 -17.80 24.00
C PRO A 42 -20.81 -16.51 24.81
N SER A 43 -20.90 -15.37 24.11
CA SER A 43 -21.22 -14.07 24.69
C SER A 43 -21.93 -13.20 23.65
N ASP A 44 -22.40 -12.02 24.06
CA ASP A 44 -23.00 -11.04 23.15
C ASP A 44 -22.02 -10.54 22.07
N LEU A 45 -20.72 -10.81 22.24
CA LEU A 45 -19.63 -10.46 21.31
C LEU A 45 -19.03 -11.69 20.62
N ASN A 46 -19.53 -12.89 20.90
CA ASN A 46 -19.06 -14.15 20.35
C ASN A 46 -20.24 -15.12 20.22
N THR A 47 -20.83 -15.16 19.03
CA THR A 47 -21.89 -16.14 18.72
C THR A 47 -21.33 -17.53 18.41
N GLY A 48 -20.02 -17.63 18.13
CA GLY A 48 -19.31 -18.86 17.84
C GLY A 48 -19.70 -19.58 16.55
N VAL A 49 -20.32 -18.87 15.60
CA VAL A 49 -20.84 -19.43 14.35
C VAL A 49 -20.52 -18.48 13.19
N ASP A 50 -19.24 -18.37 12.82
CA ASP A 50 -18.86 -17.77 11.54
C ASP A 50 -18.49 -18.89 10.56
N PRO A 51 -19.34 -19.18 9.56
CA PRO A 51 -19.09 -20.26 8.62
C PRO A 51 -17.93 -19.98 7.65
N ASN A 52 -17.44 -18.74 7.60
CA ASN A 52 -16.36 -18.36 6.69
C ASN A 52 -14.99 -18.68 7.27
N LEU A 53 -14.86 -18.81 8.59
CA LEU A 53 -13.58 -19.03 9.25
C LEU A 53 -13.44 -20.47 9.73
N ALA A 54 -12.34 -21.11 9.33
CA ALA A 54 -11.99 -22.45 9.76
C ALA A 54 -10.47 -22.61 9.92
N THR A 55 -10.08 -23.58 10.75
CA THR A 55 -8.69 -24.06 10.79
C THR A 55 -8.26 -24.50 9.39
N GLY A 56 -7.04 -24.16 8.99
CA GLY A 56 -6.52 -24.38 7.65
C GLY A 56 -6.78 -23.23 6.67
N ASN A 57 -7.57 -22.22 7.04
CA ASN A 57 -7.75 -21.05 6.18
C ASN A 57 -6.45 -20.25 6.09
N THR A 58 -6.05 -19.95 4.85
CA THR A 58 -4.97 -19.02 4.57
C THR A 58 -5.39 -17.61 4.90
N VAL A 59 -4.51 -16.89 5.58
CA VAL A 59 -4.64 -15.48 5.90
C VAL A 59 -3.62 -14.70 5.10
N THR A 60 -4.07 -13.64 4.45
CA THR A 60 -3.20 -12.74 3.69
C THR A 60 -3.39 -11.32 4.20
N LEU A 61 -2.32 -10.75 4.76
CA LEU A 61 -2.23 -9.32 5.06
C LEU A 61 -1.45 -8.64 3.94
N THR A 62 -2.10 -7.72 3.25
CA THR A 62 -1.45 -6.81 2.28
C THR A 62 -1.38 -5.42 2.88
N ALA A 63 -0.22 -4.79 2.72
CA ALA A 63 -0.01 -3.41 3.10
C ALA A 63 0.95 -2.74 2.12
N ARG A 64 0.96 -1.42 2.10
CA ARG A 64 1.93 -0.65 1.34
C ARG A 64 2.41 0.51 2.21
N PHE A 65 3.63 0.97 2.00
CA PHE A 65 4.09 2.20 2.62
C PHE A 65 5.22 2.86 1.85
N ASN A 66 5.37 4.17 2.01
CA ASN A 66 6.49 4.91 1.45
C ASN A 66 7.81 4.41 2.07
N ALA A 67 8.80 4.12 1.22
CA ALA A 67 10.12 3.66 1.64
C ALA A 67 10.84 4.65 2.56
N ASP A 68 10.58 5.95 2.45
CA ASP A 68 11.18 6.99 3.31
C ASP A 68 10.70 6.91 4.77
N ARG A 69 9.64 6.14 5.02
CA ARG A 69 9.08 5.93 6.35
C ARG A 69 9.55 4.62 7.00
N ALA A 70 10.41 3.86 6.31
CA ALA A 70 11.02 2.66 6.86
C ALA A 70 12.30 3.00 7.63
N PHE A 71 12.37 2.61 8.90
CA PHE A 71 13.51 2.86 9.77
C PHE A 71 14.49 1.70 9.75
N ALA A 72 15.77 1.96 9.56
CA ALA A 72 16.79 0.92 9.61
C ALA A 72 16.90 0.34 11.04
N GLN A 73 16.75 -0.99 11.17
CA GLN A 73 16.79 -1.67 12.47
C GLN A 73 17.29 -3.11 12.29
N GLY A 74 18.22 -3.55 13.15
CA GLY A 74 18.58 -4.97 13.26
C GLY A 74 19.12 -5.63 11.98
N GLY A 75 19.74 -4.87 11.07
CA GLY A 75 20.20 -5.37 9.77
C GLY A 75 19.12 -5.43 8.68
N GLY A 76 17.92 -4.91 8.96
CA GLY A 76 16.84 -4.71 8.01
C GLY A 76 16.13 -3.38 8.28
N PHE A 77 14.80 -3.41 8.20
CA PHE A 77 13.95 -2.25 8.37
C PHE A 77 12.73 -2.57 9.25
N LEU A 78 12.22 -1.54 9.91
CA LEU A 78 10.96 -1.51 10.63
C LEU A 78 10.07 -0.43 10.02
N ALA A 79 8.80 -0.74 9.79
CA ALA A 79 7.81 0.24 9.36
C ALA A 79 6.50 0.05 10.12
N GLY A 80 5.80 1.16 10.38
CA GLY A 80 4.41 1.11 10.85
C GLY A 80 3.49 0.56 9.79
N LEU A 81 2.42 -0.10 10.23
CA LEU A 81 1.25 -0.36 9.40
C LEU A 81 0.16 0.71 9.63
N TYR A 82 0.53 1.77 10.34
CA TYR A 82 -0.29 2.91 10.70
C TYR A 82 0.45 4.21 10.35
N GLY A 83 -0.28 5.24 9.91
CA GLY A 83 0.26 6.58 9.68
C GLY A 83 1.09 6.75 8.41
N LEU A 84 1.07 5.76 7.50
CA LEU A 84 1.88 5.78 6.29
C LEU A 84 1.00 6.07 5.06
N PRO A 85 1.14 7.24 4.40
CA PRO A 85 0.35 7.52 3.21
C PRO A 85 0.78 6.58 2.08
N THR A 86 -0.14 5.70 1.70
CA THR A 86 -0.10 4.91 0.48
C THR A 86 -0.69 5.71 -0.66
N GLY A 87 -0.36 5.37 -1.91
CA GLY A 87 -0.95 6.01 -3.10
C GLY A 87 -2.45 5.74 -3.32
N GLY A 88 -3.22 5.54 -2.24
CA GLY A 88 -4.66 5.27 -2.14
C GLY A 88 -5.08 5.29 -0.65
N ASP A 89 -6.39 5.19 -0.38
CA ASP A 89 -6.94 5.40 0.96
C ASP A 89 -6.72 4.23 1.94
N GLU A 90 -6.30 3.03 1.50
CA GLU A 90 -6.18 1.82 2.35
C GLU A 90 -4.75 1.59 2.90
N PHE A 91 -4.60 1.55 4.23
CA PHE A 91 -3.33 1.29 4.93
C PHE A 91 -2.95 -0.19 4.97
N TRP A 92 -3.93 -1.03 5.27
CA TRP A 92 -3.78 -2.48 5.30
C TRP A 92 -5.09 -3.15 4.95
N ARG A 93 -4.97 -4.38 4.47
CA ARG A 93 -6.08 -5.26 4.13
C ARG A 93 -5.72 -6.67 4.56
N LEU A 94 -6.63 -7.34 5.23
CA LEU A 94 -6.52 -8.70 5.70
C LEU A 94 -7.66 -9.54 5.10
N ASP A 95 -7.30 -10.58 4.37
CA ASP A 95 -8.23 -11.53 3.76
C ASP A 95 -8.07 -12.91 4.40
N VAL A 96 -9.19 -13.54 4.76
CA VAL A 96 -9.22 -14.93 5.27
C VAL A 96 -10.61 -15.51 5.11
N GLY A 97 -10.70 -16.75 4.65
CA GLY A 97 -11.99 -17.46 4.63
C GLY A 97 -13.07 -16.85 3.73
N GLY A 98 -12.69 -15.94 2.82
CA GLY A 98 -13.64 -15.16 2.01
C GLY A 98 -14.12 -13.87 2.67
N LEU A 99 -13.68 -13.58 3.89
CA LEU A 99 -13.84 -12.30 4.56
C LEU A 99 -12.67 -11.36 4.22
N THR A 100 -12.98 -10.07 4.18
CA THR A 100 -12.00 -8.99 3.98
C THR A 100 -12.21 -7.94 5.05
N TRP A 101 -11.13 -7.58 5.74
CA TRP A 101 -11.08 -6.43 6.63
C TRP A 101 -9.99 -5.48 6.16
N ASN A 102 -10.26 -4.20 6.18
CA ASN A 102 -9.29 -3.18 5.80
C ASN A 102 -9.36 -2.00 6.77
N SER A 103 -8.36 -1.13 6.67
CA SER A 103 -8.42 0.18 7.28
C SER A 103 -7.90 1.20 6.31
N GLY A 104 -8.65 2.28 6.16
CA GLY A 104 -8.20 3.47 5.44
C GLY A 104 -8.10 4.72 6.30
N HIS A 105 -8.25 4.54 7.60
CA HIS A 105 -8.25 5.59 8.59
C HIS A 105 -7.33 5.21 9.74
N GLU A 106 -7.10 6.17 10.61
CA GLU A 106 -6.54 5.97 11.92
C GLU A 106 -7.34 4.90 12.70
N MET A 107 -6.64 4.00 13.42
CA MET A 107 -7.19 2.77 14.00
C MET A 107 -7.92 2.97 15.35
N TYR A 108 -8.07 4.21 15.80
CA TYR A 108 -8.60 4.63 17.11
C TYR A 108 -9.64 5.76 17.05
N ASP A 109 -9.48 6.75 16.17
CA ASP A 109 -10.37 7.90 16.00
C ASP A 109 -11.14 7.88 14.67
N GLY A 110 -10.76 6.99 13.74
CA GLY A 110 -11.46 6.78 12.48
C GLY A 110 -11.39 7.98 11.51
N PHE A 111 -10.49 8.93 11.74
CA PHE A 111 -10.22 10.03 10.82
C PHE A 111 -9.05 9.70 9.88
N PRO A 112 -8.98 10.32 8.68
CA PRO A 112 -7.78 10.25 7.86
C PRO A 112 -6.59 10.80 8.66
N ILE A 113 -5.47 10.09 8.68
CA ILE A 113 -4.33 10.45 9.52
C ILE A 113 -3.73 11.77 9.05
N TYR A 114 -3.74 12.78 9.94
CA TYR A 114 -2.96 14.00 9.81
C TYR A 114 -1.63 13.79 10.53
N VAL A 115 -0.51 13.90 9.81
CA VAL A 115 0.84 13.71 10.36
C VAL A 115 1.22 14.96 11.15
N ASP A 116 0.70 15.10 12.37
CA ASP A 116 0.92 16.30 13.19
C ASP A 116 2.11 16.18 14.16
N ASP A 117 2.70 14.99 14.38
CA ASP A 117 3.96 14.91 15.16
C ASP A 117 4.82 13.68 14.84
N GLU A 118 6.13 13.92 14.78
CA GLU A 118 7.20 12.97 14.47
C GLU A 118 7.45 11.96 15.61
N ASN A 119 7.79 10.72 15.22
CA ASN A 119 8.27 9.62 16.06
C ASN A 119 7.22 8.80 16.83
N PHE A 120 6.27 8.20 16.12
CA PHE A 120 5.53 7.07 16.67
C PHE A 120 6.35 5.78 16.54
N TYR A 121 6.58 5.11 17.67
CA TYR A 121 7.07 3.73 17.73
C TYR A 121 5.99 2.84 17.11
N ALA A 122 6.20 2.50 15.85
CA ALA A 122 5.29 1.77 14.99
C ALA A 122 4.57 0.60 15.69
N ASP A 123 3.31 0.80 16.06
CA ASP A 123 2.38 -0.23 16.52
C ASP A 123 1.01 0.06 15.86
N PRO A 124 0.52 -0.81 14.96
CA PRO A 124 1.13 -2.05 14.48
C PRO A 124 2.36 -1.81 13.58
N SER A 125 3.25 -2.82 13.47
CA SER A 125 4.46 -2.74 12.65
C SER A 125 4.88 -4.03 11.99
N ILE A 126 5.75 -3.87 10.99
CA ILE A 126 6.40 -4.94 10.26
C ILE A 126 7.91 -4.75 10.23
N THR A 127 8.64 -5.82 10.53
CA THR A 127 10.09 -5.91 10.35
C THR A 127 10.39 -6.73 9.10
N PHE A 128 11.33 -6.27 8.29
CA PHE A 128 11.68 -6.93 7.04
C PHE A 128 13.15 -6.71 6.66
N ALA A 129 13.73 -7.69 5.98
CA ALA A 129 15.10 -7.65 5.50
C ALA A 129 15.23 -8.46 4.21
N GLY A 130 16.04 -8.00 3.26
CA GLY A 130 16.30 -8.75 2.01
C GLY A 130 15.05 -9.07 1.19
N GLY A 131 14.03 -8.20 1.22
CA GLY A 131 12.76 -8.41 0.52
C GLY A 131 11.78 -9.37 1.22
N LYS A 132 12.11 -9.83 2.43
CA LYS A 132 11.31 -10.77 3.21
C LYS A 132 10.82 -10.14 4.50
N VAL A 133 9.58 -10.46 4.87
CA VAL A 133 9.06 -10.14 6.21
C VAL A 133 9.75 -11.06 7.20
N THR A 134 10.27 -10.50 8.30
CA THR A 134 10.98 -11.24 9.34
C THR A 134 10.29 -11.15 10.70
N GLY A 135 9.30 -10.26 10.84
CA GLY A 135 8.54 -10.12 12.06
C GLY A 135 7.37 -9.16 11.87
N VAL A 136 6.39 -9.28 12.76
CA VAL A 136 5.32 -8.31 12.92
C VAL A 136 5.08 -8.06 14.39
N SER A 137 4.56 -6.89 14.71
CA SER A 137 4.16 -6.56 16.07
C SER A 137 2.90 -5.73 16.09
N GLY A 138 2.20 -5.79 17.21
CA GLY A 138 1.13 -4.86 17.51
C GLY A 138 -0.27 -5.37 17.24
N VAL A 139 -1.22 -4.45 17.27
CA VAL A 139 -2.65 -4.76 17.18
C VAL A 139 -3.27 -4.03 16.00
N MET A 140 -4.12 -4.75 15.24
CA MET A 140 -4.94 -4.14 14.20
C MET A 140 -6.43 -4.21 14.49
N VAL A 141 -7.12 -3.11 14.21
CA VAL A 141 -8.57 -2.95 14.36
C VAL A 141 -9.09 -2.33 13.06
N PRO A 142 -9.97 -3.02 12.31
CA PRO A 142 -10.55 -2.46 11.09
C PRO A 142 -11.40 -1.23 11.42
N THR A 143 -11.43 -0.28 10.47
CA THR A 143 -12.22 0.95 10.57
C THR A 143 -13.40 0.87 9.61
N TRP A 144 -14.56 1.43 9.98
CA TRP A 144 -15.76 1.50 9.12
C TRP A 144 -16.42 0.14 8.78
N THR A 145 -16.28 -0.88 9.62
CA THR A 145 -16.98 -2.16 9.46
C THR A 145 -17.96 -2.42 10.61
N ASP A 146 -19.14 -2.99 10.30
CA ASP A 146 -20.20 -3.32 11.27
C ASP A 146 -19.82 -4.48 12.22
N THR A 147 -18.68 -5.14 11.97
CA THR A 147 -18.08 -6.17 12.83
C THR A 147 -16.58 -5.92 12.88
N VAL A 148 -16.00 -5.87 14.07
CA VAL A 148 -14.62 -5.39 14.23
C VAL A 148 -13.82 -6.38 15.08
N PRO A 149 -13.28 -7.46 14.49
CA PRO A 149 -12.29 -8.27 15.17
C PRO A 149 -11.08 -7.44 15.60
N VAL A 150 -10.42 -7.90 16.66
CA VAL A 150 -9.09 -7.40 17.04
C VAL A 150 -8.05 -8.38 16.52
N PHE A 151 -7.15 -7.92 15.66
CA PHE A 151 -6.03 -8.70 15.16
C PHE A 151 -4.79 -8.46 16.01
N ARG A 152 -4.24 -9.50 16.63
CA ARG A 152 -2.96 -9.39 17.35
C ARG A 152 -1.88 -10.00 16.47
N LEU A 153 -0.96 -9.18 15.98
CA LEU A 153 0.00 -9.61 14.97
C LEU A 153 1.11 -10.48 15.56
N SER A 154 1.67 -10.11 16.71
CA SER A 154 2.86 -10.75 17.28
C SER A 154 2.66 -12.23 17.60
N ASP A 155 1.48 -12.60 18.09
CA ASP A 155 1.12 -13.98 18.43
C ASP A 155 0.00 -14.55 17.54
N PHE A 156 -0.25 -13.85 16.41
CA PHE A 156 -1.27 -14.09 15.40
C PHE A 156 -2.59 -14.60 15.97
N ARG A 157 -3.43 -13.66 16.40
CA ARG A 157 -4.81 -13.94 16.81
C ARG A 157 -5.80 -13.05 16.11
N ILE A 158 -6.98 -13.61 15.85
CA ILE A 158 -8.19 -12.89 15.51
C ILE A 158 -9.11 -13.08 16.72
N GLU A 159 -9.26 -12.05 17.53
CA GLU A 159 -10.06 -12.10 18.75
C GLU A 159 -11.44 -11.45 18.51
N PRO A 160 -12.51 -12.00 19.12
CA PRO A 160 -13.73 -11.22 19.33
C PRO A 160 -13.40 -9.98 20.12
N GLY A 161 -13.86 -8.85 19.63
CA GLY A 161 -13.71 -7.58 20.29
C GLY A 161 -14.92 -6.71 20.04
N GLU A 162 -15.16 -5.80 20.98
CA GLU A 162 -15.82 -4.56 20.59
C GLU A 162 -14.80 -3.83 19.75
N GLY A 163 -15.11 -3.60 18.48
CA GLY A 163 -14.54 -2.42 17.85
C GLY A 163 -14.82 -1.23 18.74
N LEU A 164 -14.01 -0.18 18.64
CA LEU A 164 -14.52 1.13 19.04
C LEU A 164 -15.96 1.23 18.47
N TYR A 165 -16.92 1.52 19.35
CA TYR A 165 -18.35 1.65 19.06
C TYR A 165 -19.26 0.40 19.11
N GLY A 166 -18.91 -0.67 19.83
CA GLY A 166 -19.91 -1.61 20.38
C GLY A 166 -20.57 -2.58 19.40
N ASN A 167 -19.80 -3.11 18.43
CA ASN A 167 -20.29 -4.06 17.43
C ASN A 167 -20.05 -5.53 17.84
N THR A 168 -21.00 -6.42 17.52
CA THR A 168 -20.96 -7.87 17.82
C THR A 168 -20.16 -8.65 16.77
N TYR A 169 -19.10 -9.36 17.17
CA TYR A 169 -18.34 -10.27 16.31
C TYR A 169 -18.90 -11.70 16.38
N GLY A 170 -19.06 -12.36 15.23
CA GLY A 170 -19.80 -13.62 15.11
C GLY A 170 -19.00 -14.91 15.34
N THR A 171 -17.77 -14.87 15.87
CA THR A 171 -16.89 -16.04 15.91
C THR A 171 -16.11 -16.19 17.21
N GLN A 172 -15.70 -17.43 17.49
CA GLN A 172 -14.94 -17.85 18.66
C GLN A 172 -13.52 -17.30 18.72
N GLY A 173 -13.11 -16.56 17.69
CA GLY A 173 -11.74 -16.14 17.48
C GLY A 173 -10.82 -17.29 17.11
N PHE A 174 -9.71 -16.96 16.46
CA PHE A 174 -8.75 -17.93 15.95
C PHE A 174 -7.34 -17.53 16.34
N LYS A 175 -6.50 -18.54 16.56
CA LYS A 175 -5.06 -18.40 16.56
C LYS A 175 -4.51 -18.90 15.23
N GLY A 176 -3.47 -18.23 14.74
CA GLY A 176 -2.76 -18.58 13.53
C GLY A 176 -1.25 -18.73 13.72
N THR A 177 -0.57 -19.02 12.62
CA THR A 177 0.90 -18.96 12.48
C THR A 177 1.26 -18.22 11.21
N TRP A 178 2.19 -17.26 11.31
CA TRP A 178 2.72 -16.58 10.14
C TRP A 178 3.73 -17.46 9.39
N ASP A 179 3.63 -17.43 8.07
CA ASP A 179 4.58 -18.03 7.16
C ASP A 179 5.48 -16.95 6.57
N TYR A 180 6.56 -16.63 7.29
CA TYR A 180 7.53 -15.65 6.84
C TYR A 180 8.32 -16.09 5.60
N ALA A 181 8.39 -17.39 5.30
CA ALA A 181 9.10 -17.89 4.12
C ALA A 181 8.37 -17.46 2.83
N ASN A 182 7.04 -17.51 2.85
CA ASN A 182 6.18 -17.09 1.74
C ASN A 182 5.74 -15.61 1.81
N SER A 183 6.14 -14.90 2.87
CA SER A 183 5.89 -13.48 3.01
C SER A 183 6.97 -12.61 2.33
N SER A 184 6.61 -11.40 1.91
CA SER A 184 7.51 -10.49 1.21
C SER A 184 7.25 -9.02 1.55
N ALA A 185 8.30 -8.21 1.43
CA ALA A 185 8.27 -6.75 1.48
C ALA A 185 9.12 -6.23 0.32
N THR A 186 8.49 -6.05 -0.83
CA THR A 186 9.19 -5.76 -2.09
C THR A 186 9.21 -4.28 -2.35
N LEU A 187 10.40 -3.73 -2.59
CA LEU A 187 10.55 -2.34 -2.98
C LEU A 187 10.10 -2.14 -4.43
N THR A 188 9.11 -1.30 -4.65
CA THR A 188 8.63 -0.88 -5.97
C THR A 188 8.85 0.63 -6.15
N GLY A 189 9.19 1.03 -7.37
CA GLY A 189 9.41 2.43 -7.74
C GLY A 189 8.39 2.87 -8.77
N VAL A 190 7.77 4.03 -8.56
CA VAL A 190 6.98 4.70 -9.60
C VAL A 190 7.95 5.51 -10.47
N PRO A 191 7.93 5.39 -11.80
CA PRO A 191 8.83 6.15 -12.66
C PRO A 191 8.72 7.65 -12.39
N GLU A 192 9.86 8.33 -12.36
CA GLU A 192 9.90 9.78 -12.13
C GLU A 192 9.05 10.52 -13.17
N PRO A 193 8.45 11.67 -12.84
CA PRO A 193 7.73 12.51 -13.82
C PRO A 193 8.53 12.79 -15.09
N THR A 194 9.85 12.95 -14.96
CA THR A 194 10.77 13.14 -16.11
C THR A 194 10.84 11.91 -17.01
N THR A 195 10.77 10.70 -16.44
CA THR A 195 10.72 9.46 -17.21
C THR A 195 9.44 9.39 -18.05
N TRP A 196 8.30 9.76 -17.47
CA TRP A 196 7.03 9.88 -18.22
C TRP A 196 7.13 10.93 -19.34
N ALA A 197 7.73 12.08 -19.07
CA ALA A 197 7.91 13.13 -20.06
C ALA A 197 8.76 12.66 -21.25
N ILE A 198 9.87 11.97 -21.00
CA ILE A 198 10.73 11.40 -22.05
C ILE A 198 9.97 10.36 -22.88
N MET A 199 9.17 9.49 -22.24
CA MET A 199 8.34 8.50 -22.94
C MET A 199 7.31 9.19 -23.86
N ILE A 200 6.60 10.19 -23.34
CA ILE A 200 5.60 10.95 -24.13
C ILE A 200 6.27 11.63 -25.33
N ILE A 201 7.43 12.26 -25.12
CA ILE A 201 8.19 12.91 -26.20
C ILE A 201 8.63 11.86 -27.24
N GLY A 202 9.18 10.73 -26.81
CA GLY A 202 9.62 9.64 -27.68
C GLY A 202 8.49 9.07 -28.54
N PHE A 203 7.33 8.79 -27.93
CA PHE A 203 6.15 8.32 -28.66
C PHE A 203 5.56 9.41 -29.57
N GLY A 204 5.56 10.67 -29.12
CA GLY A 204 5.13 11.81 -29.92
C GLY A 204 5.98 11.98 -31.19
N MET A 205 7.30 11.92 -31.06
CA MET A 205 8.24 12.00 -32.18
C MET A 205 8.09 10.83 -33.15
N THR A 206 7.98 9.60 -32.63
CA THR A 206 7.75 8.41 -33.45
C THR A 206 6.43 8.51 -34.24
N GLY A 207 5.35 8.92 -33.58
CA GLY A 207 4.06 9.15 -34.24
C GLY A 207 4.08 10.29 -35.27
N ALA A 208 4.85 11.36 -35.02
CA ALA A 208 5.06 12.44 -35.98
C ALA A 208 5.82 11.96 -37.22
N ALA A 209 6.89 11.17 -37.05
CA ALA A 209 7.67 10.60 -38.14
C ALA A 209 6.86 9.64 -39.02
N ILE A 210 6.02 8.78 -38.42
CA ILE A 210 5.12 7.88 -39.18
C ILE A 210 4.11 8.70 -39.99
N ARG A 211 3.56 9.77 -39.41
CA ARG A 211 2.58 10.64 -40.09
C ARG A 211 3.22 11.43 -41.24
N SER A 212 4.45 11.93 -41.06
CA SER A 212 5.16 12.64 -42.14
C SER A 212 5.51 11.70 -43.29
N ALA A 213 6.02 10.49 -43.00
CA ALA A 213 6.33 9.47 -44.01
C ALA A 213 5.09 9.06 -44.82
N ARG A 214 3.93 8.84 -44.17
CA ARG A 214 2.67 8.53 -44.85
C ARG A 214 2.18 9.67 -45.76
N ARG A 215 2.36 10.93 -45.34
CA ARG A 215 2.02 12.10 -46.17
C ARG A 215 2.91 12.19 -47.40
N ALA A 216 4.22 11.97 -47.24
CA ALA A 216 5.16 11.93 -48.35
C ALA A 216 4.83 10.79 -49.33
N ALA A 217 4.53 9.58 -48.84
CA ALA A 217 4.13 8.45 -49.67
C ALA A 217 2.82 8.70 -50.44
N ARG A 218 1.81 9.30 -49.81
CA ARG A 218 0.54 9.66 -50.49
C ARG A 218 0.70 10.77 -51.53
N ALA A 219 1.62 11.71 -51.32
CA ALA A 219 1.92 12.75 -52.30
C ALA A 219 2.64 12.15 -53.53
N ALA A 220 3.52 11.17 -53.33
CA ALA A 220 4.21 10.47 -54.40
C ALA A 220 3.29 9.60 -55.29
N VAL A 221 2.17 9.09 -54.75
CA VAL A 221 1.16 8.30 -55.50
C VAL A 221 0.20 9.18 -56.31
N ARG A 222 0.21 10.52 -56.12
CA ARG A 222 -0.68 11.48 -56.81
C ARG A 222 -0.04 12.14 -58.04
N VAL A 223 1.08 11.61 -58.53
CA VAL A 223 1.75 11.99 -59.79
C VAL A 223 1.48 10.91 -60.82
#